data_AF-A0A3C0BV45-F1
#
_entry.id   AF-A0A3C0BV45-F1
#
_cell.length_a   1.000
_cell.length_b   1.000
_cell.length_c   1.000
_cell.angle_alpha   90.00
_cell.angle_beta   90.00
_cell.angle_gamma   90.00
#
_symmetry.space_group_name_H-M   'P 1'
#
loop_
_entity.id
_entity.type
_entity.pdbx_description
1 polymer ?
#
loop_
_entity_poly.entity_id
_entity_poly.type
_entity_poly.pdbx_seq_one_letter_code
_entity_poly.pdbx_strand_id
1 'polypeptide(L)'
;PRGVCWSTIRTLRRRKEGGPELRRCLRTVFGWMFANLACEAFGLMHPKQYLRLRYEDVVDAPQDVLAPVFGKVALSPSSLESLAKYDNRHQLHGNRMRFKLMSVADLKQDLAWKSKMSRSFRWLILVLSWPLIARYGYLRSSRALARPPLASQI
;
A
#
# COMPACT_ATOMS: atom_id res chain seq x y z
N PRO A 1 -3.81 0.04 -6.84
CA PRO A 1 -5.28 0.32 -6.76
C PRO A 1 -6.22 -0.89 -6.57
N ARG A 2 -5.98 -2.06 -7.19
CA ARG A 2 -6.92 -3.21 -7.14
C ARG A 2 -7.22 -3.71 -5.72
N GLY A 3 -6.18 -3.93 -4.91
CA GLY A 3 -6.34 -4.32 -3.50
C GLY A 3 -7.09 -3.27 -2.66
N VAL A 4 -6.86 -1.98 -2.91
CA VAL A 4 -7.54 -0.87 -2.21
C VAL A 4 -9.05 -0.90 -2.53
N CYS A 5 -9.42 -0.97 -3.81
CA CYS A 5 -10.80 -1.06 -4.24
C CYS A 5 -11.49 -2.30 -3.67
N TRP A 6 -10.80 -3.44 -3.67
CA TRP A 6 -11.30 -4.67 -3.06
C TRP A 6 -11.57 -4.50 -1.56
N SER A 7 -10.67 -3.85 -0.83
CA SER A 7 -10.86 -3.61 0.60
C SER A 7 -12.15 -2.81 0.88
N THR A 8 -12.42 -1.79 0.06
CA THR A 8 -13.64 -0.98 0.19
C THR A 8 -14.91 -1.75 -0.20
N ILE A 9 -14.88 -2.55 -1.27
CA ILE A 9 -15.99 -3.42 -1.71
C ILE A 9 -16.26 -4.50 -0.66
N ARG A 10 -15.22 -5.19 -0.19
CA ARG A 10 -15.30 -6.20 0.87
C ARG A 10 -15.92 -5.65 2.15
N THR A 11 -15.59 -4.40 2.50
CA THR A 11 -16.16 -3.73 3.67
C THR A 11 -17.65 -3.41 3.48
N LEU A 12 -18.03 -2.93 2.29
CA LEU A 12 -19.45 -2.69 1.94
C LEU A 12 -20.26 -3.99 2.10
N ARG A 13 -19.79 -5.07 1.47
CA ARG A 13 -20.41 -6.41 1.55
C ARG A 13 -20.56 -6.90 2.99
N ARG A 14 -19.50 -6.78 3.80
CA ARG A 14 -19.50 -7.22 5.20
C ARG A 14 -20.51 -6.46 6.06
N ARG A 15 -20.69 -5.16 5.81
CA ARG A 15 -21.62 -4.33 6.56
C ARG A 15 -23.06 -4.45 6.08
N LYS A 16 -23.31 -5.20 5.00
CA LYS A 16 -24.60 -5.23 4.30
C LYS A 16 -25.12 -3.82 3.99
N GLU A 17 -24.21 -2.85 3.83
CA GLU A 17 -24.54 -1.49 3.44
C GLU A 17 -25.09 -1.55 2.02
N GLY A 18 -26.41 -1.35 1.85
CA GLY A 18 -27.04 -1.30 0.54
C GLY A 18 -26.44 -0.18 -0.29
N GLY A 19 -25.88 -0.50 -1.45
CA GLY A 19 -25.32 0.51 -2.34
C GLY A 19 -24.58 -0.07 -3.55
N PRO A 20 -24.50 0.66 -4.66
CA PRO A 20 -23.86 0.16 -5.88
C PRO A 20 -22.35 0.01 -5.71
N GLU A 21 -21.86 -1.23 -5.77
CA GLU A 21 -20.42 -1.56 -5.69
C GLU A 21 -19.60 -0.78 -6.70
N LEU A 22 -20.19 -0.53 -7.89
CA LEU A 22 -19.57 0.23 -8.96
C LEU A 22 -19.26 1.67 -8.54
N ARG A 23 -20.25 2.41 -8.03
CA ARG A 23 -20.05 3.80 -7.58
C ARG A 23 -18.98 3.88 -6.51
N ARG A 24 -18.97 2.93 -5.57
CA ARG A 24 -17.95 2.87 -4.51
C ARG A 24 -16.57 2.57 -5.08
N CYS A 25 -16.46 1.62 -5.99
CA CYS A 25 -15.22 1.30 -6.69
C CYS A 25 -14.68 2.53 -7.44
N LEU A 26 -15.52 3.20 -8.22
CA LEU A 26 -15.14 4.40 -8.97
C LEU A 26 -14.62 5.49 -8.04
N ARG A 27 -15.37 5.83 -6.97
CA ARG A 27 -14.93 6.79 -5.97
C ARG A 27 -13.57 6.42 -5.36
N THR A 28 -13.37 5.14 -5.05
CA THR A 28 -12.09 4.67 -4.51
C THR A 28 -10.96 4.74 -5.53
N VAL A 29 -11.19 4.38 -6.80
CA VAL A 29 -10.17 4.47 -7.87
C VAL A 29 -9.76 5.93 -8.08
N PHE A 30 -10.72 6.84 -8.23
CA PHE A 30 -10.42 8.26 -8.45
C PHE A 30 -9.74 8.89 -7.23
N GLY A 31 -10.23 8.60 -6.02
CA GLY A 31 -9.57 9.07 -4.80
C GLY A 31 -8.14 8.54 -4.68
N TRP A 32 -7.91 7.26 -5.02
CA TRP A 32 -6.57 6.68 -5.07
C TRP A 32 -5.69 7.38 -6.11
N MET A 33 -6.19 7.63 -7.31
CA MET A 33 -5.44 8.33 -8.36
C MET A 33 -5.07 9.75 -7.94
N PHE A 34 -6.04 10.52 -7.44
CA PHE A 34 -5.80 11.89 -6.99
C PHE A 34 -4.73 11.96 -5.89
N ALA A 35 -4.86 11.11 -4.86
CA ALA A 35 -3.87 11.06 -3.79
C ALA A 35 -2.47 10.70 -4.30
N ASN A 36 -2.36 9.71 -5.20
CA ASN A 36 -1.06 9.28 -5.74
C ASN A 36 -0.45 10.32 -6.70
N LEU A 37 -1.28 11.01 -7.49
CA LEU A 37 -0.82 12.12 -8.32
C LEU A 37 -0.30 13.28 -7.46
N ALA A 38 -0.99 13.61 -6.38
CA ALA A 38 -0.52 14.62 -5.43
C ALA A 38 0.83 14.21 -4.79
N CYS A 39 0.99 12.94 -4.41
CA CYS A 39 2.27 12.43 -3.92
C CYS A 39 3.38 12.47 -4.98
N GLU A 40 3.10 12.14 -6.25
CA GLU A 40 4.09 12.23 -7.31
C GLU A 40 4.46 13.69 -7.60
N ALA A 41 3.50 14.62 -7.60
CA ALA A 41 3.79 16.05 -7.71
C ALA A 41 4.70 16.52 -6.58
N PHE A 42 4.39 16.14 -5.33
CA PHE A 42 5.26 16.44 -4.19
C PHE A 42 6.66 15.82 -4.34
N GLY A 43 6.75 14.57 -4.79
CA GLY A 43 8.02 13.89 -5.02
C GLY A 43 8.87 14.52 -6.11
N LEU A 44 8.25 15.12 -7.13
CA LEU A 44 8.95 15.89 -8.16
C LEU A 44 9.46 17.23 -7.62
N MET A 45 8.71 17.89 -6.74
CA MET A 45 9.13 19.15 -6.12
C MET A 45 10.18 18.96 -5.01
N HIS A 46 10.15 17.83 -4.30
CA HIS A 46 11.00 17.55 -3.14
C HIS A 46 11.69 16.18 -3.24
N PRO A 47 12.54 15.94 -4.25
CA PRO A 47 13.12 14.61 -4.51
C PRO A 47 13.97 14.07 -3.34
N LYS A 48 14.64 14.94 -2.58
CA LYS A 48 15.45 14.55 -1.40
C LYS A 48 14.61 14.21 -0.16
N GLN A 49 13.35 14.64 -0.11
CA GLN A 49 12.45 14.46 1.04
C GLN A 49 11.31 13.47 0.74
N TYR A 50 11.38 12.78 -0.39
CA TYR A 50 10.36 11.84 -0.82
C TYR A 50 10.95 10.43 -0.95
N LEU A 51 10.27 9.45 -0.36
CA LEU A 51 10.59 8.04 -0.52
C LEU A 51 9.32 7.26 -0.80
N ARG A 52 9.32 6.51 -1.91
CA ARG A 52 8.19 5.68 -2.31
C ARG A 52 8.46 4.22 -1.96
N LEU A 53 7.57 3.63 -1.16
CA LEU A 53 7.59 2.21 -0.82
C LEU A 53 6.35 1.52 -1.39
N ARG A 54 6.51 0.25 -1.78
CA ARG A 54 5.38 -0.58 -2.20
C ARG A 54 4.94 -1.43 -1.02
N TYR A 55 3.64 -1.50 -0.80
CA TYR A 55 3.05 -2.33 0.25
C TYR A 55 3.50 -3.80 0.11
N GLU A 56 3.59 -4.29 -1.12
CA GLU A 56 4.02 -5.65 -1.41
C GLU A 56 5.46 -5.91 -0.95
N ASP A 57 6.38 -4.99 -1.25
CA ASP A 57 7.77 -5.12 -0.84
C ASP A 57 7.91 -5.05 0.69
N VAL A 58 7.13 -4.17 1.36
CA VAL A 58 7.09 -4.08 2.83
C VAL A 58 6.57 -5.37 3.46
N VAL A 59 5.58 -6.03 2.86
CA VAL A 59 5.06 -7.30 3.39
C VAL A 59 6.03 -8.45 3.15
N ASP A 60 6.68 -8.49 1.99
CA ASP A 60 7.58 -9.58 1.61
C ASP A 60 8.93 -9.49 2.34
N ALA A 61 9.45 -8.28 2.58
CA ALA A 61 10.74 -8.06 3.25
C ALA A 61 10.69 -6.81 4.19
N PRO A 62 9.92 -6.86 5.28
CA PRO A 62 9.63 -5.69 6.11
C PRO A 62 10.87 -5.05 6.75
N GLN A 63 11.82 -5.85 7.24
CA GLN A 63 13.05 -5.34 7.85
C GLN A 63 13.92 -4.62 6.81
N ASP A 64 14.16 -5.27 5.66
CA ASP A 64 15.02 -4.73 4.60
C ASP A 64 14.45 -3.45 3.99
N VAL A 65 13.14 -3.41 3.78
CA VAL A 65 12.48 -2.28 3.11
C VAL A 65 12.33 -1.07 4.05
N LEU A 66 12.21 -1.29 5.37
CA LEU A 66 12.05 -0.21 6.35
C LEU A 66 13.38 0.27 6.95
N ALA A 67 14.46 -0.50 6.90
CA ALA A 67 15.76 -0.06 7.41
C ALA A 67 16.23 1.30 6.84
N PRO A 68 16.10 1.61 5.53
CA PRO A 68 16.44 2.94 5.00
C PRO A 68 15.55 4.05 5.55
N VAL A 69 14.29 3.74 5.89
CA VAL A 69 13.35 4.72 6.48
C VAL A 69 13.83 5.09 7.89
N PHE A 70 14.16 4.09 8.71
CA PHE A 70 14.65 4.33 10.07
C PHE A 70 15.94 5.14 10.07
N GLY A 71 16.86 4.84 9.15
CA GLY A 71 18.09 5.63 8.96
C GLY A 71 17.82 7.09 8.58
N LYS A 72 16.82 7.36 7.73
CA LYS A 72 16.46 8.74 7.32
C LYS A 72 15.73 9.53 8.39
N VAL A 73 14.96 8.88 9.25
CA VAL A 73 14.15 9.53 10.30
C VAL A 73 14.95 9.65 11.61
N ALA A 74 16.25 9.31 11.61
CA ALA A 74 17.14 9.34 12.78
C ALA A 74 16.56 8.60 14.00
N LEU A 75 15.76 7.55 13.75
CA LEU A 75 15.34 6.64 14.79
C LEU A 75 16.57 5.75 15.07
N SER A 76 17.24 5.96 16.22
CA SER A 76 18.34 5.12 16.76
C SER A 76 18.08 3.65 16.43
N PRO A 77 19.08 2.80 16.11
CA PRO A 77 18.91 1.52 15.40
C PRO A 77 17.68 0.74 15.89
N SER A 78 16.57 1.01 15.23
CA SER A 78 15.24 0.53 15.62
C SER A 78 14.97 -0.65 14.71
N SER A 79 15.14 -1.86 15.23
CA SER A 79 14.58 -3.02 14.55
C SER A 79 13.06 -3.01 14.71
N LEU A 80 12.33 -3.63 13.78
CA LEU A 80 10.89 -3.79 13.95
C LEU A 80 10.54 -4.56 15.25
N GLU A 81 11.45 -5.40 15.73
CA GLU A 81 11.31 -6.13 16.99
C GLU A 81 11.33 -5.20 18.21
N SER A 82 12.16 -4.16 18.19
CA SER A 82 12.17 -3.13 19.23
C SER A 82 10.88 -2.31 19.21
N LEU A 83 10.32 -2.03 18.03
CA LEU A 83 9.06 -1.30 17.88
C LEU A 83 7.84 -2.11 18.35
N ALA A 84 7.87 -3.44 18.23
CA ALA A 84 6.78 -4.32 18.66
C ALA A 84 6.55 -4.31 20.19
N LYS A 85 7.52 -3.83 20.97
CA LYS A 85 7.45 -3.74 22.44
C LYS A 85 6.71 -2.50 22.96
N TYR A 86 6.38 -1.54 22.09
CA TYR A 86 5.66 -0.34 22.50
C TYR A 86 4.14 -0.57 22.55
N ASP A 87 3.55 -0.36 23.72
CA ASP A 87 2.10 -0.57 23.94
C ASP A 87 1.25 0.66 23.57
N ASN A 88 1.87 1.78 23.18
CA ASN A 88 1.14 2.97 22.76
C ASN A 88 0.51 2.80 21.37
N ARG A 89 -0.76 2.35 21.35
CA ARG A 89 -1.55 2.09 20.14
C ARG A 89 -2.62 3.13 19.85
N HIS A 90 -2.63 4.25 20.58
CA HIS A 90 -3.65 5.29 20.43
C HIS A 90 -3.65 5.93 19.03
N GLN A 91 -2.49 5.95 18.36
CA GLN A 91 -2.34 6.40 16.98
C GLN A 91 -3.06 5.52 15.95
N LEU A 92 -3.50 4.30 16.33
CA LEU A 92 -4.21 3.35 15.47
C LEU A 92 -5.74 3.50 15.58
N HIS A 93 -6.24 4.68 15.92
CA HIS A 93 -7.67 4.92 16.09
C HIS A 93 -8.45 4.53 14.82
N GLY A 94 -9.57 3.81 14.98
CA GLY A 94 -10.40 3.30 13.88
C GLY A 94 -9.88 2.01 13.21
N ASN A 95 -8.65 1.56 13.50
CA ASN A 95 -8.14 0.29 13.00
C ASN A 95 -8.43 -0.84 14.00
N ARG A 96 -9.25 -1.82 13.59
CA ARG A 96 -9.58 -3.00 14.43
C ARG A 96 -8.35 -3.84 14.80
N MET A 97 -7.26 -3.75 14.03
CA MET A 97 -6.02 -4.45 14.34
C MET A 97 -5.35 -3.93 15.63
N ARG A 98 -5.75 -2.76 16.16
CA ARG A 98 -5.23 -2.23 17.43
C ARG A 98 -5.42 -3.18 18.61
N PHE A 99 -6.49 -3.97 18.58
CA PHE A 99 -6.84 -4.93 19.64
C PHE A 99 -6.12 -6.28 19.49
N LYS A 100 -5.28 -6.46 18.46
CA LYS A 100 -4.54 -7.69 18.24
C LYS A 100 -3.05 -7.45 18.47
N LEU A 101 -2.41 -8.28 19.28
CA LEU A 101 -0.96 -8.39 19.26
C LEU A 101 -0.57 -9.00 17.92
N MET A 102 0.23 -8.26 17.15
CA MET A 102 0.73 -8.68 15.86
C MET A 102 2.25 -8.57 15.87
N SER A 103 2.89 -9.60 15.35
CA SER A 103 4.30 -9.63 15.04
C SER A 103 4.53 -9.34 13.55
N VAL A 104 5.78 -9.09 13.18
CA VAL A 104 6.20 -8.97 11.78
C VAL A 104 5.86 -10.25 11.00
N ALA A 105 5.94 -11.42 11.65
CA ALA A 105 5.60 -12.71 11.04
C ALA A 105 4.11 -12.86 10.70
N ASP A 106 3.23 -12.04 11.29
CA ASP A 106 1.79 -12.05 10.99
C ASP A 106 1.42 -11.24 9.75
N LEU A 107 2.38 -10.51 9.16
CA LEU A 107 2.14 -9.75 7.93
C LEU A 107 1.85 -10.70 6.77
N LYS A 108 0.66 -10.54 6.19
CA LYS A 108 0.22 -11.32 5.03
C LYS A 108 -0.30 -10.39 3.96
N GLN A 109 0.13 -10.64 2.73
CA GLN A 109 -0.30 -9.85 1.58
C GLN A 109 -1.79 -10.11 1.31
N ASP A 110 -2.59 -9.05 1.18
CA ASP A 110 -4.00 -9.20 0.81
C ASP A 110 -4.16 -9.50 -0.70
N LEU A 111 -4.13 -10.79 -1.03
CA LEU A 111 -4.31 -11.30 -2.39
C LEU A 111 -5.75 -11.69 -2.74
N ALA A 112 -6.71 -11.48 -1.82
CA ALA A 112 -8.09 -11.95 -1.99
C ALA A 112 -8.78 -11.33 -3.22
N TRP A 113 -8.35 -10.15 -3.66
CA TRP A 113 -8.87 -9.51 -4.86
C TRP A 113 -8.58 -10.30 -6.14
N LYS A 114 -7.54 -11.15 -6.19
CA LYS A 114 -7.21 -11.95 -7.38
C LYS A 114 -8.29 -12.99 -7.69
N SER A 115 -8.85 -13.62 -6.66
CA SER A 115 -9.87 -14.66 -6.79
C SER A 115 -11.30 -14.16 -6.57
N LYS A 116 -11.51 -13.17 -5.68
CA LYS A 116 -12.86 -12.77 -5.26
C LYS A 116 -13.41 -11.51 -5.95
N MET A 117 -12.57 -10.74 -6.64
CA MET A 117 -13.02 -9.59 -7.44
C MET A 117 -13.37 -10.04 -8.87
N SER A 118 -14.53 -9.59 -9.36
CA SER A 118 -14.93 -9.88 -10.74
C SER A 118 -13.89 -9.37 -11.75
N ARG A 119 -13.81 -10.05 -12.90
CA ARG A 119 -12.87 -9.66 -13.97
C ARG A 119 -13.18 -8.25 -14.48
N SER A 120 -14.45 -7.89 -14.61
CA SER A 120 -14.89 -6.56 -15.07
C SER A 120 -14.38 -5.44 -14.15
N PHE A 121 -14.45 -5.61 -12.83
CA PHE A 121 -13.89 -4.63 -11.90
C PHE A 121 -12.37 -4.54 -12.01
N ARG A 122 -11.67 -5.67 -12.14
CA ARG A 122 -10.21 -5.67 -12.31
C ARG A 122 -9.77 -4.94 -13.57
N TRP A 123 -10.48 -5.13 -14.68
CA TRP A 123 -10.25 -4.43 -15.94
C TRP A 123 -10.57 -2.94 -15.85
N LEU A 124 -11.73 -2.58 -15.31
CA LEU A 124 -12.13 -1.19 -15.11
C LEU A 124 -11.07 -0.42 -14.30
N ILE A 125 -10.63 -0.99 -13.17
CA ILE A 125 -9.58 -0.39 -12.32
C ILE A 125 -8.27 -0.25 -13.11
N LEU A 126 -7.89 -1.28 -13.86
CA LEU A 126 -6.67 -1.26 -14.67
C LEU A 126 -6.70 -0.14 -15.70
N VAL A 127 -7.79 0.00 -16.45
CA VAL A 127 -7.95 1.03 -17.49
C VAL A 127 -7.99 2.42 -16.86
N LEU A 128 -8.80 2.64 -15.82
CA LEU A 128 -8.92 3.95 -15.20
C LEU A 128 -7.61 4.45 -14.58
N SER A 129 -6.84 3.55 -13.99
CA SER A 129 -5.59 3.91 -13.30
C SER A 129 -4.32 3.53 -14.06
N TRP A 130 -4.43 3.28 -15.37
CA TRP A 130 -3.34 2.77 -16.21
C TRP A 130 -2.05 3.59 -16.13
N PRO A 131 -2.05 4.94 -16.12
CA PRO A 131 -0.81 5.71 -16.16
C PRO A 131 0.02 5.48 -14.89
N LEU A 132 -0.64 5.50 -13.73
CA LEU A 132 0.01 5.24 -12.44
C LEU A 132 0.40 3.77 -12.29
N ILE A 133 -0.42 2.84 -12.79
CA ILE A 133 -0.06 1.41 -12.80
C ILE A 133 1.22 1.18 -13.63
N ALA A 134 1.34 1.82 -14.79
CA ALA A 134 2.54 1.76 -15.63
C ALA A 134 3.75 2.36 -14.91
N ARG A 135 3.61 3.61 -14.42
CA ARG A 135 4.63 4.35 -13.67
C ARG A 135 5.16 3.61 -12.45
N TYR A 136 4.31 2.81 -11.80
CA TYR A 136 4.64 2.02 -10.60
C TYR A 136 5.07 0.58 -10.91
N GLY A 137 5.18 0.20 -12.18
CA GLY A 137 5.65 -1.12 -12.60
C GLY A 137 4.62 -2.25 -12.41
N TYR A 138 3.34 -1.94 -12.18
CA TYR A 138 2.29 -2.95 -11.97
C TYR A 138 1.75 -3.58 -13.27
N LEU A 139 2.17 -3.10 -14.45
CA LEU A 139 1.83 -3.71 -15.74
C LEU A 139 2.64 -4.97 -16.05
N ARG A 140 3.89 -5.03 -15.59
CA ARG A 140 4.76 -6.19 -15.76
C ARG A 140 4.45 -7.18 -14.66
N SER A 141 3.40 -7.98 -14.84
CA SER A 141 3.18 -9.15 -13.99
C SER A 141 4.16 -10.25 -14.42
N SER A 142 5.40 -10.15 -13.96
CA SER A 142 6.33 -11.28 -13.90
C SER A 142 7.27 -11.05 -12.71
N ARG A 143 7.18 -11.96 -11.75
CA ARG A 143 8.09 -12.09 -10.63
C ARG A 143 9.48 -12.41 -11.19
N ALA A 144 10.26 -11.37 -11.51
CA ALA A 144 11.71 -11.41 -11.65
C ALA A 144 12.21 -9.99 -11.93
N LEU A 145 13.37 -9.70 -11.34
CA LEU A 145 14.28 -8.59 -11.63
C LEU A 145 14.13 -7.31 -10.79
N ALA A 146 15.21 -7.16 -10.01
CA ALA A 146 15.87 -5.94 -9.62
C ALA A 146 15.16 -5.11 -8.54
N ARG A 147 15.66 -5.30 -7.30
CA ARG A 147 16.02 -4.17 -6.44
C ARG A 147 16.43 -3.02 -7.37
N PRO A 148 15.72 -1.87 -7.41
CA PRO A 148 16.33 -0.70 -8.01
C PRO A 148 17.63 -0.47 -7.25
N PRO A 149 18.77 -0.22 -7.93
CA PRO A 149 19.92 0.29 -7.19
C PRO A 149 19.39 1.51 -6.45
N LEU A 150 19.66 1.57 -5.14
CA LEU A 150 19.62 2.82 -4.40
C LEU A 150 20.31 3.82 -5.31
N ALA A 151 19.52 4.73 -5.91
CA ALA A 151 20.08 5.77 -6.74
C ALA A 151 20.96 6.57 -5.79
N SER A 152 22.25 6.27 -5.87
CA SER A 152 23.35 7.09 -5.47
C SER A 152 23.20 8.39 -6.25
N GLN A 153 22.50 9.34 -5.66
CA GLN A 153 22.60 10.74 -6.05
C GLN A 153 22.99 11.52 -4.80
N ILE A 154 24.25 11.90 -4.85
CA ILE A 154 24.99 12.87 -4.05
C ILE A 154 24.15 14.15 -3.85
#